data_AF-A0A803M182-F1
#
_entry.id   AF-A0A803M182-F1
#
_cell.length_a   1.000
_cell.length_b   1.000
_cell.length_c   1.000
_cell.angle_alpha   90.00
_cell.angle_beta   90.00
_cell.angle_gamma   90.00
#
_symmetry.space_group_name_H-M   'P 1'
#
loop_
_entity.id
_entity.type
_entity.pdbx_description
1 polymer ?
#
loop_
_entity_poly.entity_id
_entity_poly.type
_entity_poly.pdbx_seq_one_letter_code
_entity_poly.pdbx_strand_id
1 'polypeptide(L)'
;MADYLLTNDLASQIGTSMPISMMRIGTLIHNIELRPSEGGKLVRSAGTVAKILKEPSSTRRVLVRLPSGVSKLIDTRCRATIGALYECDDQMAVHDLGAYSEGNHA
;
A
#
# COMPACT_ATOMS: atom_id res chain seq x y z
N MET A 1 -29.17 -13.16 7.21
CA MET A 1 -29.35 -12.10 8.25
C MET A 1 -28.06 -11.91 9.07
N ALA A 2 -26.91 -12.38 8.58
CA ALA A 2 -25.59 -12.21 9.20
C ALA A 2 -24.52 -12.18 8.11
N ASP A 3 -24.66 -11.25 7.15
CA ASP A 3 -23.81 -11.24 5.95
C ASP A 3 -23.70 -9.85 5.31
N TYR A 4 -24.31 -8.82 5.91
CA TYR A 4 -24.26 -7.41 5.43
C TYR A 4 -23.22 -6.53 6.17
N LEU A 5 -22.41 -7.09 7.08
CA LEU A 5 -21.32 -6.35 7.76
C LEU A 5 -19.97 -6.43 7.03
N LEU A 6 -19.93 -7.07 5.85
CA LEU A 6 -18.84 -6.96 4.87
C LEU A 6 -18.95 -5.67 4.03
N THR A 7 -19.74 -4.70 4.47
CA THR A 7 -20.02 -3.47 3.74
C THR A 7 -18.87 -2.49 3.92
N ASN A 8 -17.91 -2.58 2.99
CA ASN A 8 -16.97 -1.51 2.64
C ASN A 8 -15.72 -1.36 3.52
N ASP A 9 -14.92 -2.44 3.64
CA ASP A 9 -13.53 -2.31 4.10
C ASP A 9 -12.70 -1.57 3.04
N LEU A 10 -12.67 -0.24 3.13
CA LEU A 10 -11.94 0.63 2.22
C LEU A 10 -10.45 0.25 2.13
N ALA A 11 -9.86 -0.28 3.21
CA ALA A 11 -8.45 -0.70 3.24
C ALA A 11 -8.17 -1.98 2.43
N SER A 12 -9.21 -2.68 1.97
CA SER A 12 -9.13 -3.84 1.09
C SER A 12 -9.44 -3.49 -0.38
N GLN A 13 -10.03 -2.31 -0.62
CA GLN A 13 -10.49 -1.92 -1.95
C GLN A 13 -9.35 -1.33 -2.80
N ILE A 14 -8.98 -2.04 -3.87
CA ILE A 14 -8.02 -1.58 -4.88
C ILE A 14 -8.51 -0.30 -5.55
N GLY A 15 -7.60 0.63 -5.82
CA GLY A 15 -7.89 1.94 -6.38
C GLY A 15 -8.30 2.98 -5.34
N THR A 16 -8.49 2.60 -4.08
CA THR A 16 -8.84 3.54 -3.01
C THR A 16 -7.63 4.36 -2.59
N SER A 17 -7.78 5.69 -2.60
CA SER A 17 -6.78 6.62 -2.09
C SER A 17 -7.11 7.07 -0.67
N MET A 18 -6.18 6.86 0.27
CA MET A 18 -6.35 7.21 1.68
C MET A 18 -5.01 7.53 2.36
N PRO A 19 -5.01 8.12 3.57
CA PRO A 19 -3.81 8.24 4.38
C PRO A 19 -3.22 6.86 4.70
N ILE A 20 -1.90 6.76 4.72
CA ILE A 20 -1.20 5.50 5.01
C ILE A 20 -1.56 4.97 6.42
N SER A 21 -1.88 5.84 7.37
CA SER A 21 -2.37 5.47 8.71
C SER A 21 -3.63 4.60 8.73
N MET A 22 -4.42 4.61 7.64
CA MET A 22 -5.66 3.84 7.51
C MET A 22 -5.48 2.54 6.71
N MET A 23 -4.29 2.30 6.15
CA MET A 23 -3.98 1.11 5.38
C MET A 23 -3.46 -0.01 6.28
N ARG A 24 -3.53 -1.25 5.81
CA ARG A 24 -3.00 -2.40 6.56
C ARG A 24 -1.51 -2.60 6.29
N ILE A 25 -0.81 -3.23 7.22
CA ILE A 25 0.52 -3.77 6.94
C ILE A 25 0.48 -4.68 5.72
N GLY A 26 1.56 -4.67 4.92
CA GLY A 26 1.71 -5.50 3.73
C GLY A 26 0.86 -5.09 2.52
N THR A 27 -0.01 -4.08 2.65
CA THR A 27 -0.75 -3.52 1.51
C THR A 27 0.22 -3.01 0.44
N LEU A 28 -0.09 -3.35 -0.80
CA LEU A 28 0.56 -2.86 -2.00
C LEU A 28 0.00 -1.49 -2.37
N ILE A 29 0.87 -0.51 -2.58
CA ILE A 29 0.49 0.88 -2.79
C ILE A 29 1.30 1.54 -3.91
N HIS A 30 0.68 2.51 -4.57
CA HIS A 30 1.29 3.38 -5.58
C HIS A 30 0.85 4.85 -5.36
N ASN A 31 1.36 5.77 -6.18
CA ASN A 31 1.04 7.20 -6.13
C ASN A 31 1.24 7.82 -4.73
N ILE A 32 2.40 7.57 -4.11
CA ILE A 32 2.66 7.91 -2.70
C ILE A 32 3.13 9.36 -2.58
N GLU A 33 2.56 10.10 -1.62
CA GLU A 33 3.03 11.44 -1.26
C GLU A 33 4.40 11.42 -0.56
N LEU A 34 5.27 12.36 -0.91
CA LEU A 34 6.56 12.51 -0.22
C LEU A 34 6.40 13.25 1.11
N ARG A 35 5.45 14.18 1.18
CA ARG A 35 5.00 14.86 2.40
C ARG A 35 3.48 15.04 2.33
N PRO A 36 2.80 15.15 3.49
CA PRO A 36 1.34 15.28 3.51
C PRO A 36 0.88 16.45 2.64
N SER A 37 -0.14 16.20 1.81
CA SER A 37 -0.79 17.22 0.98
C SER A 37 0.07 17.77 -0.18
N GLU A 38 1.24 17.20 -0.48
CA GLU A 38 2.04 17.57 -1.65
C GLU A 38 1.64 16.82 -2.94
N GLY A 39 0.64 15.93 -2.87
CA GLY A 39 0.27 15.04 -3.96
C GLY A 39 1.28 13.90 -4.18
N GLY A 40 0.84 12.89 -4.93
CA GLY A 40 1.64 11.68 -5.19
C GLY A 40 2.88 11.99 -6.02
N LYS A 41 4.06 11.67 -5.47
CA LYS A 41 5.37 11.95 -6.08
C LYS A 41 6.20 10.69 -6.31
N LEU A 42 5.90 9.60 -5.60
CA LEU A 42 6.62 8.33 -5.69
C LEU A 42 5.73 7.25 -6.31
N VAL A 43 6.36 6.26 -6.95
CA VAL A 43 5.68 5.04 -7.46
C VAL A 43 4.53 5.39 -8.42
N ARG A 44 4.86 6.13 -9.49
CA ARG A 44 3.88 6.60 -10.51
C ARG A 44 3.99 5.87 -11.85
N SER A 45 5.01 5.05 -12.03
CA SER A 45 5.22 4.33 -13.28
C SER A 45 4.38 3.06 -13.31
N ALA A 46 3.91 2.68 -14.50
CA ALA A 46 3.30 1.37 -14.72
C ALA A 46 4.26 0.25 -14.31
N GLY A 47 3.71 -0.85 -13.80
CA GLY A 47 4.44 -2.00 -13.26
C GLY A 47 5.13 -1.75 -11.91
N THR A 48 5.08 -0.55 -11.34
CA THR A 48 5.75 -0.24 -10.07
C THR A 48 4.78 -0.26 -8.89
N VAL A 49 5.24 -0.83 -7.78
CA VAL A 49 4.50 -0.93 -6.53
C VAL A 49 5.43 -0.80 -5.34
N ALA A 50 4.91 -0.28 -4.24
CA ALA A 50 5.58 -0.26 -2.96
C ALA A 50 4.76 -1.03 -1.93
N LYS A 51 5.42 -1.50 -0.86
CA LYS A 51 4.79 -2.32 0.18
C LYS A 51 4.96 -1.70 1.55
N ILE A 52 3.89 -1.67 2.34
CA ILE A 52 3.93 -1.26 3.74
C ILE A 52 4.59 -2.38 4.56
N LEU A 53 5.70 -2.08 5.24
CA LEU A 53 6.48 -3.08 5.98
C LEU A 53 6.17 -3.13 7.48
N LYS A 54 5.54 -2.09 8.02
CA LYS A 54 5.22 -1.97 9.45
C LYS A 54 3.82 -1.45 9.64
N GLU A 55 3.23 -1.73 10.79
CA GLU A 55 1.89 -1.28 11.16
C GLU A 55 1.82 0.27 11.16
N PRO A 56 1.07 0.89 10.23
CA PRO A 56 1.08 2.34 10.07
C PRO A 56 0.28 3.06 11.16
N SER A 57 -0.63 2.36 11.86
CA SER A 57 -1.40 2.94 12.96
C SER A 57 -0.58 3.15 14.23
N SER A 58 0.54 2.44 14.40
CA SER A 58 1.32 2.46 15.65
C SER A 58 2.26 3.64 15.79
N THR A 59 2.62 4.33 14.71
CA THR A 59 3.67 5.37 14.73
C THR A 59 3.36 6.52 13.78
N ARG A 60 4.05 7.66 13.97
CA ARG A 60 3.89 8.83 13.09
C ARG A 60 4.54 8.65 11.71
N ARG A 61 5.44 7.68 11.55
CA ARG A 61 6.17 7.40 10.32
C ARG A 61 6.21 5.90 10.08
N VAL A 62 5.79 5.47 8.90
CA VAL A 62 5.80 4.05 8.53
C VAL A 62 6.98 3.74 7.62
N LEU A 63 7.48 2.51 7.71
CA LEU A 63 8.49 1.99 6.80
C LEU A 63 7.81 1.41 5.55
N VAL A 64 8.16 1.94 4.39
CA VAL A 64 7.65 1.50 3.09
C VAL A 64 8.80 1.00 2.24
N ARG A 65 8.64 -0.18 1.63
CA ARG A 65 9.57 -0.70 0.63
C ARG A 65 9.23 -0.10 -0.72
N LEU A 66 10.15 0.65 -1.30
CA LEU A 66 10.03 1.21 -2.65
C LEU A 66 10.33 0.13 -3.71
N PRO A 67 9.86 0.31 -4.96
CA PRO A 67 10.13 -0.61 -6.06
C PRO A 67 11.63 -0.80 -6.35
N SER A 68 12.46 0.19 -6.01
CA SER A 68 13.92 0.09 -6.12
C SER A 68 14.57 -0.91 -5.15
N GLY A 69 13.80 -1.52 -4.25
CA GLY A 69 14.35 -2.31 -3.16
C GLY A 69 15.01 -1.46 -2.06
N VAL A 70 14.63 -0.19 -1.92
CA VAL A 70 15.06 0.64 -0.78
C VAL A 70 13.89 0.83 0.17
N SER A 71 14.14 0.71 1.46
CA SER A 71 13.14 1.00 2.49
C SER A 71 13.21 2.48 2.88
N LYS A 72 12.08 3.17 2.88
CA LYS A 72 11.98 4.60 3.19
C LYS A 72 10.95 4.85 4.28
N LEU A 73 11.26 5.78 5.19
CA LEU A 73 10.30 6.27 6.19
C LEU A 73 9.41 7.34 5.57
N ILE A 74 8.09 7.18 5.69
CA ILE A 74 7.06 8.09 5.16
C ILE A 74 6.12 8.48 6.29
N ASP A 75 5.71 9.76 6.36
CA ASP A 75 4.73 10.24 7.34
C ASP A 75 3.39 9.52 7.14
N THR A 76 2.77 9.03 8.21
CA THR A 76 1.53 8.24 8.09
C THR A 76 0.32 9.07 7.63
N ARG A 77 0.42 10.39 7.65
CA ARG A 77 -0.57 11.31 7.06
C ARG A 77 -0.43 11.44 5.55
N CYS A 78 0.69 11.04 4.96
CA CYS A 78 0.85 10.98 3.51
C CYS A 78 -0.23 10.07 2.92
N ARG A 79 -0.77 10.45 1.77
CA ARG A 79 -1.72 9.65 1.02
C ARG A 79 -1.00 8.69 0.08
N ALA A 80 -1.63 7.55 -0.15
CA ALA A 80 -1.27 6.60 -1.19
C ALA A 80 -2.53 5.96 -1.76
N THR A 81 -2.40 5.26 -2.88
CA THR A 81 -3.50 4.50 -3.49
C THR A 81 -3.22 3.00 -3.40
N ILE A 82 -4.21 2.22 -3.00
CA ILE A 82 -4.12 0.77 -2.89
C ILE A 82 -4.05 0.12 -4.28
N GLY A 83 -3.14 -0.83 -4.45
CA GLY A 83 -2.91 -1.58 -5.68
C GLY A 83 -1.66 -1.14 -6.43
N ALA A 84 -1.50 -1.66 -7.64
CA ALA A 84 -0.42 -1.33 -8.56
C ALA A 84 -0.98 -0.67 -9.82
N LEU A 85 -0.12 0.08 -10.52
CA LEU A 85 -0.40 0.56 -11.87
C LEU A 85 0.02 -0.54 -12.85
N TYR A 86 -0.87 -0.96 -13.74
CA TYR A 86 -0.57 -1.92 -14.80
C TYR A 86 -0.63 -1.23 -16.15
N GLU A 87 0.24 -1.64 -17.08
CA GLU A 87 0.08 -1.31 -18.50
C GLU A 87 -1.05 -2.17 -19.07
N CYS A 88 -1.76 -1.67 -20.08
CA CYS A 88 -2.98 -2.29 -20.62
C CYS A 88 -2.62 -3.54 -21.45
N ASP A 89 -2.16 -4.60 -20.79
CA ASP A 89 -1.98 -5.95 -21.35
C ASP A 89 -1.89 -7.00 -20.22
N ASP A 90 -1.39 -6.63 -19.04
CA ASP A 90 -1.27 -7.53 -17.89
C ASP A 90 -2.48 -7.40 -16.94
N GLN A 91 -3.59 -8.06 -17.27
CA GLN A 91 -4.65 -8.33 -16.28
C GLN A 91 -4.19 -9.43 -15.31
N MET A 92 -3.34 -9.07 -14.34
CA MET A 92 -3.06 -10.00 -13.24
C MET A 92 -4.11 -9.83 -12.15
N ALA A 93 -5.08 -10.76 -12.16
CA ALA A 93 -6.03 -10.93 -11.06
C ALA A 93 -5.25 -11.14 -9.76
N VAL A 94 -5.41 -10.21 -8.81
CA VAL A 94 -4.91 -10.34 -7.43
C VAL A 94 -5.71 -11.41 -6.68
N HIS A 95 -5.56 -12.66 -7.08
CA HIS A 95 -5.92 -13.79 -6.22
C HIS A 95 -4.70 -14.09 -5.34
N ASP A 96 -4.96 -14.13 -4.04
CA ASP A 96 -4.11 -14.65 -2.97
C ASP A 96 -3.09 -13.68 -2.31
N LEU A 97 -3.60 -12.92 -1.33
CA LEU A 97 -2.80 -12.38 -0.21
C LEU A 97 -2.51 -13.52 0.78
N GLY A 98 -1.72 -14.51 0.33
CA GLY A 98 -1.41 -15.73 1.07
C GLY A 98 0.09 -16.01 1.16
N ALA A 99 0.93 -15.03 1.52
CA ALA A 99 2.33 -15.31 1.93
C ALA A 99 2.95 -14.12 2.67
N TYR A 100 2.65 -13.99 3.96
CA TYR A 100 3.58 -13.37 4.91
C TYR A 100 4.56 -14.46 5.35
N SER A 101 5.66 -14.64 4.62
CA SER A 101 6.80 -15.42 5.11
C SER A 101 7.77 -14.48 5.82
N GLU A 102 7.97 -14.76 7.11
CA GLU A 102 8.98 -14.14 7.97
C GLU A 102 10.37 -14.36 7.37
N GLY A 103 11.03 -13.28 6.95
CA GLY A 103 12.46 -13.29 6.63
C GLY A 103 13.27 -13.02 7.89
N ASN A 104 13.53 -14.06 8.69
CA ASN A 104 14.50 -14.00 9.77
C ASN A 104 15.91 -14.00 9.15
N HIS A 105 16.66 -12.93 9.37
CA HIS A 105 18.06 -12.83 8.96
C HIS A 105 18.91 -13.75 9.85
N ALA A 106 19.69 -14.62 9.19
CA ALA A 106 20.85 -15.29 9.79
C ALA A 106 22.01 -14.29 9.99
#